data_AF-A0A7C7L079-F1
#
_entry.id   AF-A0A7C7L079-F1
#
_cell.length_a   1.000
_cell.length_b   1.000
_cell.length_c   1.000
_cell.angle_alpha   90.00
_cell.angle_beta   90.00
_cell.angle_gamma   90.00
#
_symmetry.space_group_name_H-M   'P 1'
#
loop_
_entity.id
_entity.type
_entity.pdbx_description
1 polymer ?
#
loop_
_entity_poly.entity_id
_entity_poly.type
_entity_poly.pdbx_seq_one_letter_code
_entity_poly.pdbx_strand_id
1 'polypeptide(L)' 'MQDIYAEKIGDECKCLLALGCKGPITYGNCSYKKWNCGKNYCTSAGSPCIGCFHPEFPFEEQFYTSAKKVLEDLEI' A
#
# COMPACT_ATOMS: atom_id res chain seq x y z
N MET A 1 -0.08 14.10 14.87
CA MET A 1 -0.14 12.65 14.58
C MET A 1 0.03 12.43 13.07
N GLN A 2 1.11 12.96 12.47
CA GLN A 2 1.32 12.98 11.01
C GLN A 2 2.68 12.38 10.58
N ASP A 3 3.56 12.01 11.51
CA ASP A 3 4.92 11.53 11.18
C ASP A 3 5.03 10.07 10.73
N ILE A 4 3.95 9.30 10.82
CA ILE A 4 3.97 7.86 10.47
C ILE A 4 3.73 7.59 8.99
N TYR A 5 3.15 8.55 8.25
CA TYR A 5 2.76 8.39 6.85
C TYR A 5 3.81 8.99 5.91
N ALA A 6 4.06 8.29 4.80
CA ALA A 6 4.92 8.79 3.73
C ALA A 6 4.19 9.91 2.98
N GLU A 7 4.89 11.00 2.72
CA GLU A 7 4.40 12.11 1.91
C GLU A 7 4.73 11.89 0.43
N LYS A 8 5.82 11.16 0.16
CA LYS A 8 6.29 10.80 -1.17
C LYS A 8 6.88 9.41 -1.20
N ILE A 9 6.92 8.82 -2.40
CA ILE A 9 7.61 7.55 -2.64
C ILE A 9 9.10 7.76 -2.35
N GLY A 10 9.68 6.84 -1.57
CA GLY A 10 11.08 6.92 -1.12
C GLY A 10 11.27 7.53 0.28
N ASP A 11 10.20 7.97 0.95
CA ASP A 11 10.28 8.26 2.39
C ASP A 11 10.56 6.96 3.16
N GLU A 12 11.80 6.82 3.64
CA GLU A 12 12.26 5.59 4.27
C GLU A 12 11.47 5.27 5.54
N CYS A 13 11.12 3.99 5.70
CA CYS A 13 10.45 3.44 6.88
C CYS A 13 9.10 4.09 7.25
N LYS A 14 8.44 4.79 6.31
CA LYS A 14 7.11 5.38 6.51
C LYS A 14 5.98 4.54 5.90
N CYS A 15 4.77 4.70 6.43
CA CYS A 15 3.58 4.00 5.97
C CYS A 15 3.08 4.56 4.63
N LEU A 16 2.89 3.68 3.65
CA LEU A 16 2.46 4.04 2.30
C LEU A 16 0.94 4.13 2.12
N LEU A 17 0.15 4.07 3.20
CA LEU A 17 -1.31 4.18 3.13
C LEU A 17 -1.73 5.50 2.48
N ALA A 18 -1.05 6.57 2.87
CA ALA A 18 -1.16 7.91 2.30
C ALA A 18 -0.67 8.01 0.83
N LEU A 19 -0.18 6.94 0.23
CA LEU A 19 0.22 6.91 -1.18
C LEU A 19 -0.60 5.90 -2.00
N GLY A 20 -1.77 5.52 -1.48
CA GLY A 20 -2.68 4.60 -2.15
C GLY A 20 -2.43 3.13 -1.86
N CYS A 21 -1.71 2.79 -0.79
CA CYS A 21 -1.48 1.38 -0.45
C CYS A 21 -2.80 0.68 -0.09
N LYS A 22 -3.25 -0.22 -0.96
CA LYS A 22 -4.43 -1.08 -0.77
C LYS A 22 -4.15 -2.32 0.08
N GLY A 23 -3.02 -2.34 0.79
CA GLY A 23 -2.63 -3.44 1.69
C GLY A 23 -3.70 -3.80 2.72
N PRO A 24 -4.35 -2.83 3.41
CA PRO A 24 -5.37 -3.11 4.41
C PRO A 24 -6.61 -3.86 3.89
N ILE A 25 -6.94 -3.69 2.61
CA ILE A 25 -8.11 -4.34 1.99
C ILE A 25 -7.72 -5.61 1.21
N THR A 26 -6.43 -5.91 1.07
CA THR A 26 -5.96 -7.02 0.22
C THR A 26 -5.54 -8.21 1.05
N TYR A 27 -6.36 -9.27 1.04
CA TYR A 27 -6.07 -10.53 1.72
C TYR A 27 -5.04 -11.37 0.97
N GLY A 28 -3.76 -11.03 1.16
CA GLY A 28 -2.61 -11.76 0.60
C GLY A 28 -1.60 -12.13 1.68
N ASN A 29 -0.76 -13.13 1.41
CA ASN A 29 0.32 -13.55 2.30
C ASN A 29 1.66 -12.85 2.02
N CYS A 30 1.66 -11.78 1.22
CA CYS A 30 2.87 -11.07 0.77
C CYS A 30 3.71 -10.53 1.93
N SER A 31 3.08 -9.96 2.97
CA SER A 31 3.80 -9.43 4.14
C SER A 31 4.40 -10.52 5.04
N TYR A 32 3.80 -11.72 5.02
CA TYR A 32 4.24 -12.86 5.82
C TYR A 32 5.24 -13.76 5.07
N LYS A 33 4.83 -14.35 3.94
CA LYS A 33 5.69 -15.24 3.13
C LYS A 33 6.74 -14.50 2.33
N LYS A 34 6.43 -13.28 1.88
CA LYS A 34 7.23 -12.49 0.94
C LYS A 34 7.41 -13.19 -0.43
N TRP A 35 7.91 -12.45 -1.39
CA TRP A 35 8.28 -12.92 -2.72
C TRP A 35 9.73 -13.40 -2.76
N ASN A 36 10.05 -14.20 -3.78
CA ASN A 36 11.39 -14.64 -4.11
C ASN A 36 12.09 -15.35 -2.94
N CYS A 37 11.49 -16.42 -2.42
CA CYS A 37 12.02 -17.21 -1.30
C CYS A 37 12.22 -16.37 -0.02
N GLY A 38 11.21 -15.59 0.38
CA GLY A 38 11.27 -14.85 1.64
C GLY A 38 12.08 -13.55 1.57
N LYS A 39 12.45 -13.07 0.37
CA LYS A 39 13.35 -11.93 0.22
C LYS A 39 12.66 -10.59 0.44
N ASN A 40 11.58 -10.31 -0.29
CA ASN A 40 10.97 -8.97 -0.25
C ASN A 40 9.50 -8.98 -0.70
N TYR A 41 8.80 -7.87 -0.54
CA TYR A 41 7.45 -7.65 -1.05
C TYR A 41 7.24 -6.15 -1.30
N CYS A 42 6.17 -5.79 -2.02
CA CYS A 42 5.98 -4.44 -2.55
C CYS A 42 6.21 -3.33 -1.52
N THR A 43 5.52 -3.36 -0.38
CA THR A 43 5.59 -2.27 0.60
C THR A 43 6.93 -2.21 1.33
N SER A 44 7.59 -3.35 1.54
CA SER A 44 8.98 -3.36 2.05
C SER A 44 10.02 -2.93 1.02
N ALA A 45 9.67 -2.92 -0.26
CA ALA A 45 10.48 -2.32 -1.33
C ALA A 45 10.15 -0.84 -1.57
N GLY A 46 9.30 -0.23 -0.73
CA GLY A 46 8.90 1.19 -0.86
C GLY A 46 7.79 1.45 -1.88
N SER A 47 7.15 0.40 -2.41
CA SER A 47 6.04 0.51 -3.36
C SER A 47 4.70 0.16 -2.68
N PRO A 48 3.67 1.03 -2.78
CA PRO A 48 2.33 0.73 -2.30
C PRO A 48 1.80 -0.62 -2.82
N CYS A 49 1.02 -1.32 -2.00
CA CYS A 49 0.29 -2.49 -2.47
C CYS A 49 -0.81 -2.04 -3.44
N ILE A 50 -0.80 -2.60 -4.65
CA ILE A 50 -1.82 -2.31 -5.68
C ILE A 50 -3.09 -3.16 -5.54
N GLY A 51 -3.07 -4.13 -4.62
CA GLY A 51 -4.21 -4.99 -4.33
C GLY A 51 -4.50 -6.09 -5.32
N CYS A 52 -3.48 -6.68 -5.96
CA CYS A 52 -3.65 -7.72 -6.99
C CYS A 52 -4.34 -9.03 -6.54
N PHE A 53 -4.59 -9.21 -5.24
CA PHE A 53 -5.34 -10.35 -4.68
C PHE A 53 -6.77 -9.97 -4.30
N HIS A 54 -7.17 -8.69 -4.44
CA HIS A 54 -8.52 -8.25 -4.14
C HIS A 54 -9.48 -8.67 -5.27
N PRO A 55 -10.73 -9.10 -4.98
CA PRO A 55 -11.69 -9.50 -6.01
C PRO A 55 -12.02 -8.41 -7.04
N GLU A 56 -11.93 -7.15 -6.63
CA GLU A 56 -12.20 -5.98 -7.50
C GLU A 56 -10.96 -5.54 -8.29
N PHE A 57 -9.83 -6.26 -8.18
CA PHE A 57 -8.65 -5.93 -8.96
C PHE A 57 -8.85 -6.32 -10.44
N PRO A 58 -8.48 -5.45 -11.40
CA PRO A 58 -7.95 -4.11 -11.23
C PRO A 58 -9.04 -3.09 -10.84
N PHE A 59 -8.71 -2.21 -9.88
CA PHE A 59 -9.59 -1.11 -9.47
C PHE A 59 -9.71 -0.06 -10.58
N GLU A 60 -10.80 0.70 -10.58
CA GLU A 60 -10.99 1.83 -11.52
C GLU A 60 -10.03 2.99 -11.22
N GLU A 61 -9.61 3.16 -9.96
CA GLU A 61 -8.65 4.20 -9.62
C GLU A 61 -7.23 3.86 -10.08
N GLN A 62 -6.43 4.91 -10.29
CA GLN A 62 -5.00 4.77 -10.54
C GLN A 62 -4.30 4.06 -9.36
N PHE A 63 -3.25 3.29 -9.65
CA PHE A 63 -2.52 2.53 -8.63
C PHE A 63 -1.80 3.39 -7.60
N TYR A 64 -1.40 4.61 -7.98
CA TYR A 64 -0.78 5.59 -7.11
C TYR A 64 -1.75 6.77 -6.99
N THR A 65 -2.35 6.93 -5.82
CA THR A 65 -3.27 8.04 -5.54
C THR A 65 -2.73 8.88 -4.39
N SER A 66 -3.18 10.13 -4.32
CA SER A 66 -2.84 11.00 -3.19
C SER A 66 -3.53 10.54 -1.90
N ALA A 67 -2.82 10.70 -0.79
CA ALA A 67 -3.21 10.33 0.58
C ALA A 67 -4.64 10.65 0.93
N LYS A 68 -5.08 11.80 0.45
CA LYS A 68 -6.31 12.44 0.86
C LYS A 68 -7.52 11.59 0.52
N LYS A 69 -7.55 11.01 -0.70
CA LYS A 69 -8.67 10.17 -1.13
C LYS A 69 -8.74 8.86 -0.37
N VAL A 70 -7.60 8.21 -0.11
CA VAL A 70 -7.58 6.92 0.60
C VAL A 70 -7.94 7.04 2.08
N LEU A 71 -7.52 8.12 2.73
CA LEU A 71 -7.90 8.39 4.12
C LEU A 71 -9.39 8.75 4.23
N GLU A 72 -9.90 9.55 3.28
CA GLU A 72 -11.33 9.86 3.16
C GLU A 72 -12.17 8.60 2.90
N ASP A 73 -11.74 7.72 2.00
CA ASP A 73 -12.44 6.47 1.63
C ASP A 73 -12.45 5.43 2.78
N LEU A 74 -11.51 5.51 3.71
CA LEU A 74 -11.39 4.58 4.84
C LEU A 74 -12.01 5.11 6.14
N GLU A 75 -12.54 6.34 6.15
CA GLU A 75 -13.04 7.03 7.35
C GLU A 75 -11.99 7.11 8.49
N ILE A 76 -10.70 7.23 8.15
CA ILE A 76 -9.57 7.32 9.12
C ILE A 76 -9.03 8.75 9.19
#